data_AF-A0A0N4V5W1-F1
#
_entry.id   AF-A0A0N4V5W1-F1
#
_cell.length_a   1.000
_cell.length_b   1.000
_cell.length_c   1.000
_cell.angle_alpha   90.00
_cell.angle_beta   90.00
_cell.angle_gamma   90.00
#
_symmetry.space_group_name_H-M   'P 1'
#
loop_
_entity.id
_entity.type
_entity.pdbx_description
1 polymer ?
#
loop_
_entity_poly.entity_id
_entity_poly.type
_entity_poly.pdbx_seq_one_letter_code
_entity_poly.pdbx_strand_id
1 'polypeptide(L)'
;MDSESFCPELEKRIRWGGPQGDDEDEDEDEYTMIKKLALKAKKAREERERKKAEVRRRLEEAGRAKKAKKGFLTPERKKKLRKLLMMKAAEDLKQQQMLKEQERQRILQERIIPLPDLEGADMEELEQIAKDMATRLMELESEHYDINYTVRQKDFEINELTIAVNDLRGKFVKPTLKKVSKTDSRFDKIKKKDVKTVDFRTNLKNVDTKKFALDDEKEKASKAEWKK
;
A
#
# COMPACT_ATOMS: atom_id res chain seq x y z
N MET A 1 -71.44 11.96 -17.81
CA MET A 1 -72.62 11.14 -17.52
C MET A 1 -72.20 9.70 -17.72
N ASP A 2 -72.18 8.77 -16.77
CA ASP A 2 -72.28 8.71 -15.31
C ASP A 2 -71.72 7.31 -14.95
N SER A 3 -70.89 7.20 -13.90
CA SER A 3 -71.15 6.41 -12.68
C SER A 3 -71.02 4.87 -12.78
N GLU A 4 -70.07 4.36 -11.98
CA GLU A 4 -70.22 3.25 -11.03
C GLU A 4 -70.24 1.77 -11.52
N SER A 5 -69.09 1.11 -11.27
CA SER A 5 -68.92 -0.10 -10.46
C SER A 5 -70.02 -1.17 -10.40
N PHE A 6 -69.68 -2.38 -10.88
CA PHE A 6 -70.18 -3.62 -10.28
C PHE A 6 -69.15 -4.76 -10.46
N CYS A 7 -68.73 -5.35 -9.35
CA CYS A 7 -67.74 -6.42 -9.25
C CYS A 7 -68.52 -7.73 -9.01
N PRO A 8 -68.33 -8.83 -9.78
CA PRO A 8 -68.93 -10.11 -9.42
C PRO A 8 -67.99 -10.91 -8.53
N GLU A 9 -68.39 -10.96 -7.26
CA GLU A 9 -68.12 -11.90 -6.19
C GLU A 9 -67.51 -13.25 -6.64
N LEU A 10 -66.25 -13.49 -6.31
CA LEU A 10 -65.60 -14.80 -6.38
C LEU A 10 -66.12 -15.62 -5.19
N GLU A 11 -67.20 -16.38 -5.40
CA GLU A 11 -67.66 -17.38 -4.44
C GLU A 11 -66.54 -18.39 -4.15
N LYS A 12 -65.86 -18.19 -3.02
CA LYS A 12 -64.93 -19.18 -2.45
C LYS A 12 -65.76 -20.39 -2.02
N ARG A 13 -65.84 -21.41 -2.87
CA ARG A 13 -66.25 -22.75 -2.46
C ARG A 13 -65.24 -23.29 -1.45
N ILE A 14 -65.54 -23.15 -0.16
CA ILE A 14 -64.77 -23.75 0.92
C ILE A 14 -65.09 -25.26 0.91
N ARG A 15 -64.11 -26.06 0.51
CA ARG A 15 -64.12 -27.52 0.67
C ARG A 15 -63.43 -27.84 2.01
N TRP A 16 -64.19 -28.26 3.01
CA TRP A 16 -63.63 -28.68 4.29
C TRP A 16 -63.04 -30.09 4.20
N GLY A 17 -61.83 -30.28 4.73
CA GLY A 17 -61.24 -31.60 5.02
C GLY A 17 -59.89 -31.86 4.33
N GLY A 18 -58.79 -31.48 4.98
CA GLY A 18 -57.43 -31.88 4.64
C GLY A 18 -56.45 -31.43 5.74
N PRO A 19 -55.39 -32.19 6.08
CA PRO A 19 -54.54 -31.95 7.24
C PRO A 19 -53.92 -30.56 7.19
N GLN A 20 -54.10 -29.77 8.26
CA GLN A 20 -53.35 -28.54 8.47
C GLN A 20 -51.90 -28.96 8.73
N GLY A 21 -51.01 -28.69 7.77
CA GLY A 21 -49.60 -28.56 8.10
C GLY A 21 -49.47 -27.34 8.99
N ASP A 22 -48.79 -27.48 10.12
CA ASP A 22 -48.26 -26.36 10.91
C ASP A 22 -47.17 -25.65 10.09
N ASP A 23 -47.58 -25.00 9.00
CA ASP A 23 -46.84 -23.89 8.44
C ASP A 23 -47.35 -22.66 9.22
N GLU A 24 -46.87 -22.53 10.47
CA GLU A 24 -46.75 -21.21 11.10
C GLU A 24 -45.74 -20.43 10.25
N ASP A 25 -46.21 -19.91 9.12
CA ASP A 25 -45.67 -18.70 8.53
C ASP A 25 -45.89 -17.60 9.59
N GLU A 26 -45.00 -17.53 10.58
CA GLU A 26 -44.85 -16.37 11.45
C GLU A 26 -44.52 -15.21 10.52
N ASP A 27 -45.55 -14.51 10.05
CA ASP A 27 -45.44 -13.17 9.50
C ASP A 27 -44.79 -12.31 10.60
N GLU A 28 -43.45 -12.29 10.64
CA GLU A 28 -42.71 -11.41 11.53
C GLU A 28 -43.08 -9.98 11.13
N ASP A 29 -43.97 -9.37 11.91
CA ASP A 29 -44.34 -7.97 11.76
C ASP A 29 -43.07 -7.12 11.58
N GLU A 30 -43.12 -6.13 10.68
CA GLU A 30 -41.96 -5.30 10.30
C GLU A 30 -41.14 -4.83 11.51
N TYR A 31 -41.82 -4.56 12.64
CA TYR A 31 -41.23 -4.20 13.92
C TYR A 31 -40.33 -5.29 14.56
N THR A 32 -40.73 -6.58 14.55
CA THR A 32 -39.93 -7.68 15.10
C THR A 32 -38.68 -7.93 14.25
N MET A 33 -38.80 -7.82 12.92
CA MET A 33 -37.68 -7.97 12.00
C MET A 33 -36.66 -6.83 12.17
N ILE A 34 -37.13 -5.57 12.27
CA ILE A 34 -36.29 -4.41 12.58
C ILE A 34 -35.57 -4.60 13.93
N LYS A 35 -36.26 -5.11 14.95
CA LYS A 35 -35.69 -5.35 16.28
C LYS A 35 -34.62 -6.46 16.27
N LYS A 36 -34.84 -7.55 15.51
CA LYS A 36 -33.83 -8.62 15.32
C LYS A 36 -32.60 -8.09 14.58
N LEU A 37 -32.77 -7.27 13.53
CA LEU A 37 -31.68 -6.62 12.80
C LEU A 37 -30.88 -5.67 13.70
N ALA A 38 -31.55 -4.85 14.50
CA ALA A 38 -30.91 -3.94 15.45
C ALA A 38 -30.10 -4.69 16.53
N LEU A 39 -30.65 -5.81 17.06
CA LEU A 39 -29.95 -6.65 18.02
C LEU A 39 -28.72 -7.33 17.41
N LYS A 40 -28.83 -7.83 16.17
CA LYS A 40 -27.71 -8.42 15.42
C LYS A 40 -26.62 -7.38 15.15
N ALA A 41 -27.00 -6.16 14.77
CA ALA A 41 -26.06 -5.05 14.58
C ALA A 41 -25.37 -4.63 15.90
N LYS A 42 -26.11 -4.62 17.02
CA LYS A 42 -25.55 -4.36 18.36
C LYS A 42 -24.54 -5.43 18.78
N LYS A 43 -24.88 -6.71 18.65
CA LYS A 43 -23.97 -7.84 18.92
C LYS A 43 -22.71 -7.77 18.04
N ALA A 44 -22.86 -7.49 16.75
CA ALA A 44 -21.73 -7.34 15.82
C ALA A 44 -20.85 -6.11 16.15
N ARG A 45 -21.42 -5.04 16.72
CA ARG A 45 -20.65 -3.87 17.18
C ARG A 45 -19.91 -4.17 18.48
N GLU A 46 -20.54 -4.84 19.43
CA GLU A 46 -19.92 -5.27 20.69
C GLU A 46 -18.78 -6.27 20.44
N GLU A 47 -18.96 -7.21 19.51
CA GLU A 47 -17.91 -8.15 19.12
C GLU A 47 -16.71 -7.44 18.47
N ARG A 48 -16.96 -6.46 17.59
CA ARG A 48 -15.90 -5.61 17.00
C ARG A 48 -15.16 -4.79 18.05
N GLU A 49 -15.87 -4.20 19.00
CA GLU A 49 -15.26 -3.43 20.10
C GLU A 49 -14.48 -4.34 21.06
N ARG A 50 -14.94 -5.57 21.33
CA ARG A 50 -14.19 -6.58 22.08
C ARG A 50 -12.89 -6.97 21.37
N LYS A 51 -12.97 -7.28 20.07
CA LYS A 51 -11.78 -7.58 19.23
C LYS A 51 -10.79 -6.42 19.21
N LYS A 52 -11.29 -5.19 19.08
CA LYS A 52 -10.47 -3.95 19.12
C LYS A 52 -9.82 -3.72 20.48
N ALA A 53 -10.55 -3.94 21.59
CA ALA A 53 -10.00 -3.85 22.95
C ALA A 53 -8.91 -4.89 23.20
N GLU A 54 -9.11 -6.12 22.72
CA GLU A 54 -8.13 -7.19 22.81
C GLU A 54 -6.85 -6.88 22.00
N VAL A 55 -7.00 -6.42 20.75
CA VAL A 55 -5.87 -5.98 19.92
C VAL A 55 -5.10 -4.84 20.60
N ARG A 56 -5.82 -3.86 21.17
CA ARG A 56 -5.21 -2.76 21.91
C ARG A 56 -4.45 -3.24 23.16
N ARG A 57 -5.04 -4.14 23.95
CA ARG A 57 -4.40 -4.75 25.12
C ARG A 57 -3.11 -5.48 24.70
N ARG A 58 -3.17 -6.29 23.64
CA ARG A 58 -2.01 -7.00 23.09
C ARG A 58 -0.91 -6.05 22.60
N LEU A 59 -1.27 -4.94 21.96
CA LEU A 59 -0.31 -3.92 21.51
C LEU A 59 0.34 -3.20 22.71
N GLU A 60 -0.42 -2.91 23.76
CA GLU A 60 0.10 -2.28 24.98
C GLU A 60 1.04 -3.23 25.76
N GLU A 61 0.65 -4.49 25.91
CA GLU A 61 1.47 -5.54 26.52
C GLU A 61 2.78 -5.78 25.73
N ALA A 62 2.70 -5.84 24.40
CA ALA A 62 3.89 -5.91 23.55
C ALA A 62 4.80 -4.67 23.70
N GLY A 63 4.20 -3.49 23.90
CA GLY A 63 4.92 -2.25 24.21
C GLY A 63 5.64 -2.30 25.57
N ARG A 64 5.01 -2.86 26.60
CA ARG A 64 5.60 -3.06 27.93
C ARG A 64 6.70 -4.13 27.91
N ALA A 65 6.49 -5.25 27.23
CA ALA A 65 7.48 -6.32 27.10
C ALA A 65 8.76 -5.88 26.38
N LYS A 66 8.68 -4.95 25.42
CA LYS A 66 9.85 -4.34 24.76
C LYS A 66 10.71 -3.49 25.71
N LYS A 67 10.14 -2.95 26.79
CA LYS A 67 10.88 -2.20 27.83
C LYS A 67 11.58 -3.13 28.83
N ALA A 68 11.03 -4.32 29.07
CA ALA A 68 11.57 -5.28 30.04
C ALA A 68 12.80 -6.06 29.54
N LYS A 69 12.99 -6.24 28.22
CA LYS A 69 14.16 -6.93 27.65
C LYS A 69 15.37 -5.99 27.49
N LYS A 70 15.93 -5.52 28.62
CA LYS A 70 17.19 -4.78 28.71
C LYS A 70 18.29 -5.77 29.14
N GLY A 71 19.03 -6.36 28.19
CA GLY A 71 20.13 -7.26 28.61
C GLY A 71 21.04 -7.91 27.56
N PHE A 72 20.63 -8.13 26.30
CA PHE A 72 21.44 -8.98 25.41
C PHE A 72 22.50 -8.25 24.56
N LEU A 73 22.36 -6.94 24.32
CA LEU A 73 23.21 -6.21 23.39
C LEU A 73 23.43 -4.78 23.86
N THR A 74 24.66 -4.27 23.75
CA THR A 74 24.94 -2.86 24.04
C THR A 74 24.08 -1.97 23.11
N PRO A 75 23.53 -0.84 23.61
CA PRO A 75 22.70 0.05 22.81
C PRO A 75 23.38 0.50 21.51
N GLU A 76 24.70 0.73 21.55
CA GLU A 76 25.52 1.09 20.40
C GLU A 76 25.59 0.00 19.34
N ARG A 77 25.85 -1.26 19.75
CA ARG A 77 25.87 -2.41 18.83
C ARG A 77 24.49 -2.64 18.20
N LYS A 78 23.40 -2.45 18.97
CA LYS A 78 22.02 -2.49 18.44
C LYS A 78 21.78 -1.40 17.39
N LYS A 79 22.27 -0.18 17.62
CA LYS A 79 22.16 0.94 16.66
C LYS A 79 22.96 0.66 15.39
N LYS A 80 24.21 0.18 15.51
CA LYS A 80 25.05 -0.20 14.36
C LYS A 80 24.40 -1.31 13.54
N LEU A 81 23.87 -2.35 14.19
CA LEU A 81 23.19 -3.44 13.51
C LEU A 81 21.93 -2.96 12.77
N ARG A 82 21.09 -2.13 13.39
CA ARG A 82 19.92 -1.54 12.70
C ARG A 82 20.32 -0.74 11.47
N LYS A 83 21.39 0.05 11.56
CA LYS A 83 21.93 0.81 10.43
C LYS A 83 22.36 -0.14 9.30
N LEU A 84 23.11 -1.19 9.61
CA LEU A 84 23.55 -2.18 8.63
C LEU A 84 22.37 -2.91 7.97
N LEU A 85 21.34 -3.26 8.75
CA LEU A 85 20.13 -3.90 8.22
C LEU A 85 19.35 -2.96 7.29
N MET A 86 19.21 -1.68 7.64
CA MET A 86 18.56 -0.69 6.78
C MET A 86 19.38 -0.43 5.50
N MET A 87 20.72 -0.38 5.61
CA MET A 87 21.61 -0.24 4.46
C MET A 87 21.48 -1.42 3.52
N LYS A 88 21.54 -2.65 4.05
CA LYS A 88 21.33 -3.87 3.26
C LYS A 88 19.94 -3.90 2.63
N ALA A 89 18.89 -3.61 3.40
CA ALA A 89 17.53 -3.58 2.85
C ALA A 89 17.36 -2.54 1.71
N ALA A 90 18.03 -1.39 1.81
CA ALA A 90 18.02 -0.39 0.75
C ALA A 90 18.82 -0.84 -0.49
N GLU A 91 19.92 -1.55 -0.29
CA GLU A 91 20.71 -2.15 -1.36
C GLU A 91 19.94 -3.28 -2.07
N ASP A 92 19.38 -4.22 -1.30
CA ASP A 92 18.55 -5.32 -1.80
C ASP A 92 17.34 -4.76 -2.58
N LEU A 93 16.69 -3.69 -2.08
CA LEU A 93 15.58 -3.04 -2.77
C LEU A 93 16.01 -2.46 -4.13
N LYS A 94 17.18 -1.82 -4.20
CA LYS A 94 17.72 -1.30 -5.48
C LYS A 94 18.09 -2.42 -6.44
N GLN A 95 18.69 -3.50 -5.95
CA GLN A 95 19.01 -4.66 -6.77
C GLN A 95 17.73 -5.30 -7.33
N GLN A 96 16.69 -5.48 -6.51
CA GLN A 96 15.40 -5.98 -6.99
C GLN A 96 14.75 -5.05 -8.03
N GLN A 97 14.84 -3.74 -7.85
CA GLN A 97 14.35 -2.78 -8.86
C GLN A 97 15.11 -2.90 -10.18
N MET A 98 16.44 -3.03 -10.12
CA MET A 98 17.28 -3.22 -11.29
C MET A 98 16.94 -4.52 -12.03
N LEU A 99 16.82 -5.64 -11.31
CA LEU A 99 16.43 -6.93 -11.87
C LEU A 99 15.03 -6.90 -12.49
N LYS A 100 14.07 -6.24 -11.81
CA LYS A 100 12.71 -6.08 -12.33
C LYS A 100 12.68 -5.23 -13.61
N GLU A 101 13.50 -4.20 -13.69
CA GLU A 101 13.60 -3.37 -14.91
C GLU A 101 14.30 -4.12 -16.04
N GLN A 102 15.36 -4.89 -15.76
CA GLN A 102 16.00 -5.76 -16.74
C GLN A 102 15.04 -6.82 -17.27
N GLU A 103 14.29 -7.47 -16.38
CA GLU A 103 13.27 -8.45 -16.75
C GLU A 103 12.16 -7.81 -17.59
N ARG A 104 11.72 -6.60 -17.21
CA ARG A 104 10.76 -5.82 -18.00
C ARG A 104 11.30 -5.54 -19.39
N GLN A 105 12.55 -5.13 -19.53
CA GLN A 105 13.18 -4.88 -20.83
C GLN A 105 13.26 -6.17 -21.66
N ARG A 106 13.64 -7.30 -21.05
CA ARG A 106 13.66 -8.61 -21.72
C ARG A 106 12.28 -9.00 -22.23
N ILE A 107 11.25 -8.93 -21.39
CA ILE A 107 9.87 -9.26 -21.77
C ILE A 107 9.36 -8.33 -22.87
N LEU A 108 9.69 -7.03 -22.80
CA LEU A 108 9.30 -6.08 -23.85
C LEU A 108 9.97 -6.42 -25.18
N GLN A 109 11.25 -6.79 -25.17
CA GLN A 109 11.97 -7.23 -26.38
C GLN A 109 11.38 -8.52 -26.96
N GLU A 110 10.95 -9.46 -26.11
CA GLU A 110 10.32 -10.71 -26.55
C GLU A 110 8.89 -10.49 -27.09
N ARG A 111 8.13 -9.56 -26.51
CA ARG A 111 6.72 -9.31 -26.88
C ARG A 111 6.54 -8.32 -28.02
N ILE A 112 7.43 -7.34 -28.15
CA ILE A 112 7.37 -6.35 -29.22
C ILE A 112 7.90 -7.01 -30.48
N ILE A 113 6.98 -7.29 -31.41
CA ILE A 113 7.32 -7.79 -32.74
C ILE A 113 8.00 -6.64 -33.50
N PRO A 114 9.15 -6.88 -34.17
CA PRO A 114 9.76 -5.87 -35.03
C PRO A 114 8.78 -5.46 -36.12
N LEU A 115 8.81 -4.18 -36.51
CA LEU A 115 7.95 -3.69 -37.57
C LEU A 115 8.25 -4.46 -38.88
N PRO A 116 7.22 -4.85 -39.64
CA PRO A 116 7.40 -5.47 -40.94
C PRO A 116 8.11 -4.49 -41.88
N ASP A 117 8.89 -5.03 -42.82
CA ASP A 117 9.54 -4.22 -43.85
C ASP A 117 8.49 -3.70 -44.83
N LEU A 118 8.46 -2.38 -45.01
CA LEU A 118 7.46 -1.68 -45.83
C LEU A 118 8.02 -1.22 -47.17
N GLU A 119 9.35 -1.21 -47.35
CA GLU A 119 9.97 -0.64 -48.56
C GLU A 119 9.89 -1.59 -49.76
N GLY A 120 9.68 -2.89 -49.52
CA GLY A 120 9.58 -3.92 -50.57
C GLY A 120 8.21 -4.58 -50.72
N ALA A 121 7.19 -4.16 -49.96
CA ALA A 121 5.89 -4.82 -49.92
C ALA A 121 4.96 -4.34 -51.04
N ASP A 122 4.20 -5.26 -51.63
CA ASP A 122 3.15 -4.92 -52.60
C ASP A 122 1.92 -4.30 -51.91
N MET A 123 1.06 -3.62 -52.67
CA MET A 123 -0.14 -2.95 -52.14
C MET A 123 -1.08 -3.90 -51.39
N GLU A 124 -1.24 -5.14 -51.88
CA GLU A 124 -2.06 -6.16 -51.21
C GLU A 124 -1.43 -6.64 -49.90
N GLU A 125 -0.10 -6.83 -49.88
CA GLU A 125 0.65 -7.18 -48.67
C GLU A 125 0.57 -6.07 -47.61
N LEU A 126 0.65 -4.81 -48.04
CA LEU A 126 0.53 -3.64 -47.17
C LEU A 126 -0.86 -3.56 -46.52
N GLU A 127 -1.92 -3.85 -47.28
CA GLU A 127 -3.29 -3.89 -46.75
C GLU A 127 -3.47 -5.03 -45.73
N GLN A 128 -2.88 -6.20 -46.00
CA GLN A 128 -2.93 -7.33 -45.09
C GLN A 128 -2.17 -7.06 -43.79
N ILE A 129 -0.96 -6.50 -43.87
CA ILE A 129 -0.18 -6.06 -42.70
C ILE A 129 -1.00 -5.08 -41.84
N ALA A 130 -1.67 -4.11 -42.46
CA ALA A 130 -2.49 -3.14 -41.73
C ALA A 130 -3.66 -3.80 -40.99
N LYS A 131 -4.33 -4.78 -41.61
CA LYS A 131 -5.43 -5.55 -40.99
C LYS A 131 -4.94 -6.42 -39.83
N ASP A 132 -3.79 -7.07 -39.98
CA ASP A 132 -3.19 -7.91 -38.95
C ASP A 132 -2.75 -7.08 -37.73
N MET A 133 -2.12 -5.93 -37.97
CA MET A 133 -1.75 -4.99 -36.90
C MET A 133 -2.99 -4.44 -36.17
N ALA A 134 -4.05 -4.11 -36.89
CA ALA A 134 -5.31 -3.64 -36.29
C ALA A 134 -5.95 -4.74 -35.42
N THR A 135 -5.96 -5.98 -35.91
CA THR A 135 -6.47 -7.14 -35.16
C THR A 135 -5.67 -7.36 -33.89
N ARG A 136 -4.34 -7.35 -33.99
CA ARG A 136 -3.46 -7.51 -32.83
C ARG A 136 -3.63 -6.39 -31.81
N LEU A 137 -3.83 -5.15 -32.27
CA LEU A 137 -4.08 -4.02 -31.38
C LEU A 137 -5.39 -4.19 -30.59
N MET A 138 -6.45 -4.68 -31.22
CA MET A 138 -7.72 -4.95 -30.55
C MET A 138 -7.58 -6.03 -29.46
N GLU A 139 -6.84 -7.11 -29.74
CA GLU A 139 -6.53 -8.15 -28.75
C GLU A 139 -5.75 -7.58 -27.55
N LEU A 140 -4.70 -6.82 -27.82
CA LEU A 140 -3.86 -6.21 -26.79
C LEU A 140 -4.65 -5.22 -25.92
N GLU A 141 -5.56 -4.44 -26.50
CA GLU A 141 -6.41 -3.53 -25.73
C GLU A 141 -7.38 -4.30 -24.83
N SER A 142 -7.94 -5.42 -25.30
CA SER A 142 -8.77 -6.31 -24.48
C SER A 142 -7.98 -6.89 -23.30
N GLU A 143 -6.79 -7.46 -23.55
CA GLU A 143 -5.92 -7.98 -22.49
C GLU A 143 -5.51 -6.88 -21.49
N HIS A 144 -5.20 -5.69 -21.99
CA HIS A 144 -4.85 -4.53 -21.17
C HIS A 144 -6.03 -4.11 -20.28
N TYR A 145 -7.25 -4.11 -20.80
CA TYR A 145 -8.45 -3.84 -20.02
C TYR A 145 -8.65 -4.86 -18.88
N ASP A 146 -8.55 -6.15 -19.18
CA ASP A 146 -8.75 -7.23 -18.19
C ASP A 146 -7.71 -7.16 -17.05
N ILE A 147 -6.45 -6.91 -17.40
CA ILE A 147 -5.37 -6.71 -16.41
C ILE A 147 -5.67 -5.50 -15.53
N ASN A 148 -6.02 -4.36 -16.14
CA ASN A 148 -6.33 -3.14 -15.39
C ASN A 148 -7.55 -3.31 -14.48
N TYR A 149 -8.58 -3.99 -14.95
CA TYR A 149 -9.76 -4.28 -14.15
C TYR A 149 -9.39 -5.13 -12.91
N THR A 150 -8.59 -6.17 -13.11
CA THR A 150 -8.09 -7.02 -12.02
C THR A 150 -7.26 -6.22 -11.02
N VAL A 151 -6.34 -5.37 -11.49
CA VAL A 151 -5.52 -4.49 -10.63
C VAL A 151 -6.41 -3.55 -9.81
N ARG A 152 -7.40 -2.90 -10.44
CA ARG A 152 -8.36 -2.03 -9.73
C ARG A 152 -9.11 -2.79 -8.64
N GLN A 153 -9.59 -3.99 -8.93
CA GLN A 153 -10.29 -4.82 -7.94
C GLN A 153 -9.38 -5.14 -6.74
N LYS A 154 -8.11 -5.46 -6.99
CA LYS A 154 -7.12 -5.71 -5.95
C LYS A 154 -6.78 -4.45 -5.15
N ASP A 155 -6.72 -3.28 -5.79
CA ASP A 155 -6.52 -2.00 -5.09
C ASP A 155 -7.68 -1.69 -4.14
N PHE A 156 -8.92 -1.95 -4.58
CA PHE A 156 -10.10 -1.83 -3.71
C PHE A 156 -10.03 -2.80 -2.51
N GLU A 157 -9.68 -4.06 -2.76
CA GLU A 157 -9.51 -5.08 -1.71
C GLU A 157 -8.42 -4.67 -0.70
N ILE A 158 -7.28 -4.18 -1.16
CA ILE A 158 -6.19 -3.67 -0.30
C ILE A 158 -6.66 -2.47 0.52
N ASN A 159 -7.41 -1.54 -0.07
CA ASN A 159 -7.93 -0.38 0.64
C ASN A 159 -8.93 -0.78 1.73
N GLU A 160 -9.88 -1.67 1.42
CA GLU A 160 -10.83 -2.22 2.39
C GLU A 160 -10.11 -2.92 3.55
N LEU A 161 -9.13 -3.77 3.26
CA LEU A 161 -8.32 -4.43 4.28
C LEU A 161 -7.51 -3.43 5.12
N THR A 162 -6.99 -2.38 4.49
CA THR A 162 -6.25 -1.31 5.18
C THR A 162 -7.15 -0.55 6.14
N ILE A 163 -8.38 -0.22 5.74
CA ILE A 163 -9.40 0.40 6.59
C ILE A 163 -9.73 -0.53 7.77
N ALA A 164 -10.02 -1.82 7.49
CA ALA A 164 -10.35 -2.80 8.51
C ALA A 164 -9.23 -2.96 9.55
N VAL A 165 -7.97 -3.04 9.11
CA VAL A 165 -6.80 -3.11 10.01
C VAL A 165 -6.67 -1.83 10.85
N ASN A 166 -6.91 -0.67 10.26
CA ASN A 166 -6.85 0.60 10.99
C ASN A 166 -7.97 0.73 12.04
N ASP A 167 -9.18 0.31 11.72
CA ASP A 167 -10.31 0.32 12.65
C ASP A 167 -10.10 -0.65 13.84
N LEU A 168 -9.54 -1.83 13.56
CA LEU A 168 -9.15 -2.81 14.59
C LEU A 168 -8.01 -2.33 15.48
N ARG A 169 -7.02 -1.62 14.91
CA ARG A 169 -5.94 -0.99 15.68
C ARG A 169 -6.41 0.25 16.45
N GLY A 170 -7.56 0.81 16.04
CA GLY A 170 -8.15 2.03 16.54
C GLY A 170 -7.67 3.25 15.76
N LYS A 171 -8.62 4.01 15.19
CA LYS A 171 -8.43 5.30 14.49
C LYS A 171 -7.57 6.30 15.27
N PHE A 172 -7.46 6.14 16.59
CA PHE A 172 -6.71 7.01 17.48
C PHE A 172 -5.73 6.20 18.34
N VAL A 173 -4.77 5.51 17.73
CA VAL A 173 -3.53 5.17 18.44
C VAL A 173 -2.87 6.50 18.76
N LYS A 174 -3.11 7.03 19.98
CA LYS A 174 -2.55 8.31 20.44
C LYS A 174 -1.06 8.30 20.12
N PRO A 175 -0.59 9.06 19.12
CA PRO A 175 0.82 9.11 18.81
C PRO A 175 1.50 9.58 20.09
N THR A 176 2.51 8.85 20.57
CA THR A 176 3.23 9.29 21.77
C THR A 176 3.81 10.66 21.44
N LEU A 177 3.24 11.73 22.02
CA LEU A 177 3.66 13.09 21.78
C LEU A 177 5.12 13.21 22.20
N LYS A 178 6.03 13.17 21.24
CA LYS A 178 7.44 13.43 21.48
C LYS A 178 7.61 14.95 21.53
N LYS A 179 8.31 15.46 22.55
CA LYS A 179 8.72 16.86 22.60
C LYS A 179 9.66 17.12 21.41
N VAL A 180 9.10 17.62 20.31
CA VAL A 180 9.87 18.02 19.14
C VAL A 180 10.49 19.38 19.47
N SER A 181 11.82 19.45 19.55
CA SER A 181 12.52 20.74 19.68
C SER A 181 12.34 21.52 18.38
N LYS A 182 11.83 22.76 18.46
CA LYS A 182 11.60 23.65 17.30
C LYS A 182 12.89 24.13 16.61
N THR A 183 14.05 23.58 16.94
CA THR A 183 15.35 23.99 16.39
C THR A 183 15.43 23.78 14.88
N ASP A 184 14.89 22.69 14.34
CA ASP A 184 14.94 22.38 12.90
C ASP A 184 14.21 23.46 12.07
N SER A 185 13.00 23.86 12.50
CA SER A 185 12.22 24.93 11.88
C SER A 185 12.84 26.33 11.99
N ARG A 186 13.80 26.55 12.91
CA ARG A 186 14.55 27.82 12.99
C ARG A 186 15.69 27.88 11.95
N PHE A 187 16.20 26.73 11.52
CA PHE A 187 17.25 26.66 10.48
C PHE A 187 16.68 26.68 9.06
N ASP A 188 15.42 26.30 8.87
CA ASP A 188 14.76 26.41 7.54
C ASP A 188 14.73 27.84 7.00
N LYS A 189 14.57 28.84 7.87
CA LYS A 189 14.64 30.26 7.48
C LYS A 189 16.07 30.75 7.17
N ILE A 190 17.08 29.98 7.56
CA ILE A 190 18.51 30.25 7.32
C ILE A 190 19.05 29.34 6.19
N LYS A 191 18.21 28.51 5.56
CA LYS A 191 18.53 27.83 4.29
C LYS A 191 18.63 28.87 3.17
N LYS A 192 19.75 29.59 3.10
CA LYS A 192 20.22 30.15 1.83
C LYS A 192 20.31 28.98 0.84
N LYS A 193 19.85 29.22 -0.38
CA LYS A 193 19.49 28.21 -1.41
C LYS A 193 20.57 27.17 -1.77
N ASP A 194 21.79 27.29 -1.27
CA ASP A 194 22.92 26.44 -1.71
C ASP A 194 23.37 25.35 -0.74
N VAL A 195 22.71 25.17 0.42
CA VAL A 195 23.11 24.11 1.37
C VAL A 195 21.90 23.24 1.71
N LYS A 196 21.71 22.15 0.94
CA LYS A 196 20.61 21.18 1.10
C LYS A 196 20.68 20.37 2.42
N THR A 197 21.79 20.41 3.14
CA THR A 197 21.97 19.71 4.42
C THR A 197 22.80 20.56 5.37
N VAL A 198 22.20 20.98 6.49
CA VAL A 198 22.94 21.61 7.60
C VAL A 198 23.74 20.51 8.31
N ASP A 199 24.88 20.13 7.71
CA ASP A 199 25.81 19.19 8.33
C ASP A 199 26.67 19.97 9.33
N PHE A 200 26.51 19.68 10.62
CA PHE A 200 27.32 20.32 11.68
C PHE A 200 28.82 20.12 11.50
N ARG A 201 29.23 19.14 10.69
CA ARG A 201 30.63 18.81 10.43
C ARG A 201 31.33 19.83 9.53
N THR A 202 30.61 20.56 8.69
CA THR A 202 31.24 21.53 7.76
C THR A 202 31.73 22.79 8.46
N ASN A 203 31.16 23.12 9.62
CA ASN A 203 31.52 24.31 10.40
C ASN A 203 32.51 24.01 11.54
N LEU A 204 32.92 22.74 11.68
CA LEU A 204 34.00 22.34 12.58
C LEU A 204 35.31 22.42 11.79
N LYS A 205 36.33 23.11 12.34
CA LYS A 205 37.70 22.97 11.81
C LYS A 205 38.12 21.52 12.01
N ASN A 206 38.28 20.78 10.92
CA ASN A 206 39.02 19.52 10.96
C ASN A 206 40.45 19.86 11.38
N VAL A 207 40.85 19.44 12.58
CA VAL A 207 42.26 19.47 12.97
C VAL A 207 42.88 18.26 12.31
N ASP A 208 43.76 18.47 11.33
CA ASP A 208 44.61 17.43 10.76
C ASP A 208 45.65 16.98 11.79
N THR A 209 45.20 16.35 12.88
CA THR A 209 46.11 15.59 13.73
C THR A 209 46.42 14.29 12.99
N LYS A 210 47.43 14.34 12.11
CA LYS A 210 48.20 13.19 11.63
C LYS A 210 48.97 12.52 12.78
N LYS A 211 48.29 12.20 13.89
CA LYS A 211 48.86 11.48 15.04
C LYS A 211 48.41 10.03 15.12
N PHE A 212 47.46 9.62 14.27
CA PHE A 212 46.95 8.24 14.20
C PHE A 212 46.72 7.72 12.78
N ALA A 213 47.20 8.42 11.75
CA ALA A 213 47.27 7.86 10.40
C ALA A 213 48.54 7.00 10.35
N LEU A 214 48.37 5.70 10.09
CA LEU A 214 49.48 4.82 9.70
C LEU A 214 50.18 5.47 8.50
N ASP A 215 51.49 5.60 8.60
CA ASP A 215 52.36 6.17 7.57
C ASP A 215 52.44 5.18 6.39
N ASP A 216 51.50 5.31 5.45
CA ASP A 216 51.68 4.74 4.11
C ASP A 216 52.41 5.77 3.26
N GLU A 217 53.71 5.54 3.10
CA GLU A 217 54.62 6.30 2.25
C GLU A 217 54.02 6.57 0.88
N LYS A 218 53.81 7.86 0.57
CA LYS A 218 54.02 8.35 -0.79
C LYS A 218 54.39 9.82 -0.76
N GLU A 219 55.68 10.07 -0.57
CA GLU A 219 56.31 11.33 -0.92
C GLU A 219 56.00 11.68 -2.38
N LYS A 220 55.30 12.80 -2.59
CA LYS A 220 55.48 13.63 -3.76
C LYS A 220 55.84 15.03 -3.29
N ALA A 221 57.14 15.24 -3.18
CA ALA A 221 57.75 16.54 -2.98
C ALA A 221 57.34 17.50 -4.12
N SER A 222 56.40 18.40 -3.86
CA SER A 222 56.20 19.59 -4.69
C SER A 222 57.03 20.73 -4.12
N LYS A 223 58.09 21.10 -4.85
CA LYS A 223 58.96 22.25 -4.60
C LYS A 223 58.15 23.50 -4.26
N ALA A 224 58.51 24.16 -3.16
CA ALA A 224 57.99 25.48 -2.80
C ALA A 224 58.54 26.55 -3.76
N GLU A 225 57.64 27.31 -4.39
CA GLU A 225 57.93 28.43 -5.29
C GLU A 225 58.38 29.68 -4.53
N TRP A 226 59.56 29.64 -3.93
CA TRP A 226 60.26 30.86 -3.53
C TRP A 226 61.76 30.62 -3.50
N LYS A 227 62.31 30.52 -4.72
CA LYS A 227 63.64 31.05 -5.02
C LYS A 227 63.54 31.88 -6.29
N LYS A 228 63.84 33.17 -6.12
CA LYS A 228 64.13 34.12 -7.18
C LYS A 228 65.52 33.83 -7.75
#